data_AF-A0A927B7Y5-F1
#
_entry.id   AF-A0A927B7Y5-F1
#
_cell.length_a   1.000
_cell.length_b   1.000
_cell.length_c   1.000
_cell.angle_alpha   90.00
_cell.angle_beta   90.00
_cell.angle_gamma   90.00
#
_symmetry.space_group_name_H-M   'P 1'
#
loop_
_entity.id
_entity.type
_entity.pdbx_description
1 polymer ?
#
loop_
_entity_poly.entity_id
_entity_poly.type
_entity_poly.pdbx_seq_one_letter_code
_entity_poly.pdbx_strand_id
1 'polypeptide(L)'
;MKILTALMALLFSTIAIAQQTEKPAYKQLSKSIDNDGKTLAIEINGEQVNGQKLRYKHTFNVADLSAEQRQSLTNRVLDSLGVNEVPQSPKSPQAGTETVTFDCKTCTGKSRLEIYGNGFTSTRQFDSNKDREPAFPFTLNLNPGTYQYTYWQNKVQQMKLPFTVKAGETNVVTVK
;
A
#
# COMPACT_ATOMS: atom_id res chain seq x y z
N MET A 1 32.17 9.06 -61.47
CA MET A 1 33.31 9.60 -60.68
C MET A 1 33.33 11.11 -60.91
N LYS A 2 33.40 12.03 -59.95
CA LYS A 2 33.43 12.10 -58.45
C LYS A 2 32.92 13.54 -58.08
N ILE A 3 32.61 14.03 -56.86
CA ILE A 3 32.18 13.66 -55.48
C ILE A 3 31.90 15.05 -54.82
N LEU A 4 30.94 15.35 -53.94
CA LEU A 4 29.95 14.60 -53.13
C LEU A 4 28.62 15.40 -53.08
N THR A 5 27.52 14.79 -52.60
CA THR A 5 26.28 15.49 -52.21
C THR A 5 26.39 16.12 -50.82
N ALA A 6 25.85 17.32 -50.60
CA ALA A 6 25.97 18.05 -49.32
C ALA A 6 24.64 18.18 -48.55
N LEU A 7 24.74 18.05 -47.21
CA LEU A 7 23.74 18.38 -46.18
C LEU A 7 22.29 17.88 -46.41
N MET A 8 22.04 16.62 -46.02
CA MET A 8 20.71 16.18 -45.55
C MET A 8 20.80 15.87 -44.05
N ALA A 9 20.71 16.91 -43.22
CA ALA A 9 20.99 16.81 -41.78
C ALA A 9 19.78 16.31 -40.96
N LEU A 10 19.81 15.02 -40.62
CA LEU A 10 19.32 14.44 -39.35
C LEU A 10 18.05 15.06 -38.74
N LEU A 11 16.88 14.65 -39.24
CA LEU A 11 15.59 14.81 -38.55
C LEU A 11 14.98 13.45 -38.17
N PHE A 12 15.74 12.64 -37.43
CA PHE A 12 15.22 11.47 -36.71
C PHE A 12 14.98 11.83 -35.24
N SER A 13 13.90 12.57 -34.99
CA SER A 13 13.39 12.80 -33.63
C SER A 13 12.89 11.48 -33.04
N THR A 14 13.73 10.81 -32.27
CA THR A 14 13.39 9.55 -31.60
C THR A 14 12.33 9.79 -30.52
N ILE A 15 11.05 9.61 -30.89
CA ILE A 15 9.94 9.59 -29.93
C ILE A 15 10.09 8.32 -29.09
N ALA A 16 10.73 8.46 -27.93
CA ALA A 16 10.81 7.41 -26.93
C ALA A 16 9.43 7.21 -26.31
N ILE A 17 8.59 6.37 -26.92
CA ILE A 17 7.31 5.96 -26.37
C ILE A 17 7.59 5.10 -25.13
N ALA A 18 7.68 5.74 -23.98
CA ALA A 18 7.66 5.07 -22.69
C ALA A 18 6.29 4.38 -22.56
N GLN A 19 6.25 3.06 -22.76
CA GLN A 19 5.06 2.24 -22.57
C GLN A 19 4.72 2.17 -21.09
N GLN A 20 4.05 3.21 -20.60
CA GLN A 20 3.41 3.20 -19.29
C GLN A 20 2.32 2.13 -19.32
N THR A 21 2.60 0.99 -18.70
CA THR A 21 1.62 -0.10 -18.56
C THR A 21 0.50 0.42 -17.66
N GLU A 22 -0.67 0.69 -18.24
CA GLU A 22 -1.79 1.32 -17.52
C GLU A 22 -2.20 0.44 -16.34
N LYS A 23 -1.94 0.90 -15.11
CA LYS A 23 -2.39 0.21 -13.91
C LYS A 23 -3.93 0.17 -13.91
N PRO A 24 -4.55 -0.99 -13.65
CA PRO A 24 -6.01 -1.08 -13.63
C PRO A 24 -6.60 -0.14 -12.57
N ALA A 25 -7.47 0.77 -13.00
CA ALA A 25 -8.21 1.66 -12.11
C ALA A 25 -9.43 0.95 -11.51
N TYR A 26 -9.62 1.05 -10.20
CA TYR A 26 -10.73 0.42 -9.46
C TYR A 26 -11.70 1.48 -8.89
N LYS A 27 -13.01 1.26 -9.04
CA LYS A 27 -14.07 2.10 -8.46
C LYS A 27 -14.16 1.91 -6.94
N GLN A 28 -14.02 0.66 -6.51
CA GLN A 28 -14.02 0.22 -5.13
C GLN A 28 -13.14 -1.02 -5.02
N LEU A 29 -12.31 -1.08 -3.98
CA LEU A 29 -11.33 -2.14 -3.77
C LEU A 29 -11.26 -2.48 -2.28
N SER A 30 -11.68 -3.69 -1.93
CA SER A 30 -11.57 -4.25 -0.58
C SER A 30 -10.37 -5.17 -0.51
N LYS A 31 -9.54 -5.01 0.52
CA LYS A 31 -8.34 -5.80 0.80
C LYS A 31 -8.41 -6.29 2.24
N SER A 32 -8.26 -7.59 2.44
CA SER A 32 -8.07 -8.21 3.76
C SER A 32 -6.78 -9.01 3.72
N ILE A 33 -5.89 -8.74 4.66
CA ILE A 33 -4.62 -9.45 4.83
C ILE A 33 -4.57 -9.88 6.29
N ASP A 34 -4.59 -11.19 6.52
CA ASP A 34 -4.43 -11.81 7.83
C ASP A 34 -3.08 -12.55 7.84
N ASN A 35 -2.24 -12.25 8.83
CA ASN A 35 -0.92 -12.85 8.99
C ASN A 35 -0.82 -13.35 10.43
N ASP A 36 -0.88 -14.67 10.58
CA ASP A 36 -0.90 -15.35 11.86
C ASP A 36 0.51 -15.87 12.27
N GLY A 37 1.53 -15.56 11.47
CA GLY A 37 2.92 -16.02 11.65
C GLY A 37 3.18 -17.43 11.09
N LYS A 38 2.15 -18.25 10.89
CA LYS A 38 2.23 -19.58 10.24
C LYS A 38 1.55 -19.56 8.88
N THR A 39 0.50 -18.76 8.74
CA THR A 39 -0.30 -18.58 7.53
C THR A 39 -0.46 -17.10 7.18
N LEU A 40 -0.50 -16.82 5.88
CA LEU A 40 -0.77 -15.50 5.32
C LEU A 40 -1.96 -15.62 4.37
N ALA A 41 -3.13 -15.17 4.80
CA ALA A 41 -4.34 -15.14 4.00
C ALA A 41 -4.53 -13.76 3.37
N ILE A 42 -4.59 -13.72 2.04
CA ILE A 42 -4.81 -12.50 1.26
C ILE A 42 -6.12 -12.67 0.48
N GLU A 43 -7.10 -11.81 0.78
CA GLU A 43 -8.35 -11.70 0.04
C GLU A 43 -8.52 -10.28 -0.51
N ILE A 44 -8.81 -10.17 -1.81
CA ILE A 44 -8.97 -8.90 -2.52
C ILE A 44 -10.19 -8.99 -3.44
N ASN A 45 -11.15 -8.09 -3.25
CA ASN A 45 -12.37 -8.01 -4.04
C ASN A 45 -12.53 -6.57 -4.56
N GLY A 46 -12.77 -6.37 -5.85
CA GLY A 46 -12.97 -5.04 -6.40
C GLY A 46 -13.61 -5.03 -7.78
N GLU A 47 -14.05 -3.84 -8.21
CA GLU A 47 -14.56 -3.60 -9.57
C GLU A 47 -13.72 -2.52 -10.26
N GLN A 48 -13.20 -2.84 -11.44
CA GLN A 48 -12.48 -1.90 -12.29
C GLN A 48 -13.41 -0.85 -12.89
N VAL A 49 -12.86 0.28 -13.33
CA VAL A 49 -13.62 1.35 -14.02
C VAL A 49 -14.37 0.81 -15.25
N ASN A 50 -13.75 -0.11 -16.00
CA ASN A 50 -14.33 -0.83 -17.14
C ASN A 50 -15.41 -1.88 -16.78
N GLY A 51 -15.71 -2.10 -15.49
CA GLY A 51 -16.68 -3.08 -15.01
C GLY A 51 -16.16 -4.51 -14.77
N GLN A 52 -14.89 -4.81 -15.06
CA GLN A 52 -14.29 -6.11 -14.75
C GLN A 52 -14.17 -6.30 -13.22
N LYS A 53 -14.47 -7.50 -12.74
CA LYS A 53 -14.48 -7.83 -11.31
C LYS A 53 -13.23 -8.61 -10.92
N LEU A 54 -12.39 -8.00 -10.10
CA LEU A 54 -11.29 -8.69 -9.44
C LEU A 54 -11.83 -9.45 -8.24
N ARG A 55 -11.55 -10.76 -8.19
CA ARG A 55 -11.66 -11.58 -6.98
C ARG A 55 -10.43 -12.43 -6.85
N TYR A 56 -9.70 -12.24 -5.76
CA TYR A 56 -8.53 -13.03 -5.39
C TYR A 56 -8.69 -13.48 -3.95
N LYS A 57 -8.43 -14.76 -3.67
CA LYS A 57 -8.41 -15.31 -2.32
C LYS A 57 -7.40 -16.45 -2.27
N HIS A 58 -6.37 -16.30 -1.45
CA HIS A 58 -5.32 -17.31 -1.30
C HIS A 58 -4.76 -17.31 0.12
N THR A 59 -4.33 -18.47 0.59
CA THR A 59 -3.66 -18.62 1.89
C THR A 59 -2.34 -19.33 1.69
N PHE A 60 -1.24 -18.64 1.98
CA PHE A 60 0.11 -19.18 1.92
C PHE A 60 0.50 -19.78 3.27
N ASN A 61 1.22 -20.90 3.27
CA ASN A 61 2.03 -21.30 4.43
C ASN A 61 3.27 -20.39 4.46
N VAL A 62 3.55 -19.79 5.61
CA VAL A 62 4.64 -18.82 5.83
C VAL A 62 5.40 -19.06 7.14
N ALA A 63 5.22 -20.22 7.77
CA ALA A 63 5.84 -20.55 9.06
C ALA A 63 7.39 -20.44 9.04
N ASP A 64 8.00 -20.82 7.91
CA ASP A 64 9.46 -20.77 7.70
C ASP A 64 9.95 -19.43 7.10
N LEU A 65 9.08 -18.42 6.95
CA LEU A 65 9.42 -17.11 6.39
C LEU A 65 9.59 -16.06 7.49
N SER A 66 10.65 -15.26 7.39
CA SER A 66 10.82 -14.03 8.18
C SER A 66 9.76 -12.97 7.86
N ALA A 67 9.61 -11.97 8.74
CA ALA A 67 8.71 -10.83 8.53
C ALA A 67 8.96 -10.12 7.18
N GLU A 68 10.22 -9.88 6.83
CA GLU A 68 10.61 -9.26 5.56
C GLU A 68 10.19 -10.10 4.34
N GLN A 69 10.36 -11.42 4.42
CA GLN A 69 9.93 -12.35 3.36
C GLN A 69 8.40 -12.41 3.24
N ARG A 70 7.67 -12.39 4.37
CA ARG A 70 6.19 -12.30 4.38
C ARG A 70 5.72 -10.99 3.74
N GLN A 71 6.30 -9.85 4.11
CA GLN A 71 5.99 -8.55 3.51
C GLN A 71 6.35 -8.51 2.02
N SER A 72 7.48 -9.11 1.61
CA SER A 72 7.86 -9.21 0.20
C SER A 72 6.91 -10.11 -0.60
N LEU A 73 6.36 -11.18 0.00
CA LEU A 73 5.34 -12.04 -0.61
C LEU A 73 4.03 -11.27 -0.77
N THR A 74 3.57 -10.56 0.27
CA THR A 74 2.40 -9.66 0.21
C THR A 74 2.56 -8.62 -0.91
N ASN A 75 3.69 -7.91 -0.96
CA ASN A 75 3.96 -6.90 -1.99
C ASN A 75 3.87 -7.53 -3.40
N ARG A 76 4.54 -8.66 -3.62
CA ARG A 76 4.54 -9.35 -4.93
C ARG A 76 3.13 -9.80 -5.36
N VAL A 77 2.28 -10.24 -4.43
CA VAL A 77 0.88 -10.57 -4.72
C VAL A 77 0.09 -9.33 -5.11
N LEU A 78 0.26 -8.21 -4.39
CA LEU A 78 -0.41 -6.95 -4.73
C LEU A 78 0.07 -6.38 -6.07
N ASP A 79 1.36 -6.48 -6.38
CA ASP A 79 1.96 -6.05 -7.65
C ASP A 79 1.44 -6.91 -8.82
N SER A 80 1.47 -8.23 -8.68
CA SER A 80 0.99 -9.18 -9.69
C SER A 80 -0.50 -9.04 -10.02
N LEU A 81 -1.29 -8.48 -9.12
CA LEU A 81 -2.72 -8.23 -9.29
C LEU A 81 -3.03 -6.79 -9.74
N GLY A 82 -2.01 -5.94 -9.92
CA GLY A 82 -2.17 -4.52 -10.30
C GLY A 82 -2.75 -3.63 -9.20
N VAL A 83 -2.96 -4.18 -7.99
CA VAL A 83 -3.63 -3.50 -6.86
C VAL A 83 -2.66 -2.92 -5.84
N ASN A 84 -1.35 -3.04 -6.04
CA ASN A 84 -0.39 -2.32 -5.21
C ASN A 84 -0.51 -0.81 -5.49
N GLU A 85 -0.85 -0.05 -4.46
CA GLU A 85 -1.01 1.41 -4.49
C GLU A 85 0.35 2.14 -4.62
N VAL A 86 1.45 1.39 -4.69
CA VAL A 86 2.81 1.89 -4.91
C VAL A 86 3.27 1.54 -6.33
N PRO A 87 3.60 2.52 -7.19
CA PRO A 87 4.61 2.34 -8.22
C PRO A 87 5.98 2.30 -7.52
N GLN A 88 6.75 1.21 -7.67
CA GLN A 88 8.17 1.27 -7.31
C GLN A 88 8.89 2.16 -8.32
N SER A 89 9.36 3.32 -7.86
CA SER A 89 10.18 4.24 -8.66
C SER A 89 11.45 4.63 -7.88
N PRO A 90 12.57 4.93 -8.57
CA PRO A 90 13.79 5.42 -7.92
C PRO A 90 13.56 6.73 -7.16
N LYS A 91 14.43 7.02 -6.18
CA LYS A 91 14.42 8.27 -5.41
C LYS A 91 14.42 9.50 -6.33
N SER A 92 13.26 10.15 -6.44
CA SER A 92 13.04 11.39 -7.18
C SER A 92 11.88 12.16 -6.51
N PRO A 93 11.87 13.51 -6.49
CA PRO A 93 10.87 14.26 -5.74
C PRO A 93 9.54 14.34 -6.49
N GLN A 94 8.65 13.35 -6.31
CA GLN A 94 7.25 13.44 -6.73
C GLN A 94 6.39 13.93 -5.56
N ALA A 95 5.74 15.09 -5.75
CA ALA A 95 4.84 15.66 -4.77
C ALA A 95 3.55 14.83 -4.64
N GLY A 96 3.09 14.59 -3.40
CA GLY A 96 1.69 14.24 -3.15
C GLY A 96 1.42 13.21 -2.05
N THR A 97 2.38 12.36 -1.65
CA THR A 97 2.18 11.35 -0.60
C THR A 97 3.29 11.39 0.46
N GLU A 98 2.88 11.13 1.70
CA GLU A 98 3.70 11.24 2.90
C GLU A 98 3.62 9.94 3.71
N THR A 99 4.75 9.50 4.27
CA THR A 99 4.78 8.29 5.11
C THR A 99 4.32 8.61 6.52
N VAL A 100 3.20 8.00 6.90
CA VAL A 100 2.57 8.10 8.22
C VAL A 100 2.89 6.83 9.02
N THR A 101 3.54 7.00 10.16
CA THR A 101 3.83 5.91 11.10
C THR A 101 2.75 5.85 12.17
N PHE A 102 2.07 4.72 12.29
CA PHE A 102 1.21 4.42 13.43
C PHE A 102 2.05 3.73 14.50
N ASP A 103 2.21 4.36 15.66
CA ASP A 103 2.91 3.80 16.83
C ASP A 103 1.90 3.48 17.94
N CYS A 104 2.13 2.40 18.67
CA CYS A 104 1.39 2.06 19.87
C CYS A 104 2.19 1.13 20.77
N LYS A 105 2.51 1.61 21.99
CA LYS A 105 3.35 0.89 22.95
C LYS A 105 2.55 0.01 23.92
N THR A 106 1.23 0.15 23.90
CA THR A 106 0.24 -0.50 24.78
C THR A 106 -0.67 -1.50 24.05
N CYS A 107 -0.78 -1.38 22.71
CA CYS A 107 -1.66 -2.20 21.89
C CYS A 107 -1.22 -3.67 21.87
N THR A 108 -1.99 -4.53 22.53
CA THR A 108 -1.67 -5.95 22.76
C THR A 108 -2.86 -6.86 22.45
N GLY A 109 -2.59 -8.10 22.06
CA GLY A 109 -3.62 -9.09 21.70
C GLY A 109 -4.41 -8.70 20.44
N LYS A 110 -5.71 -9.06 20.43
CA LYS A 110 -6.61 -8.93 19.27
C LYS A 110 -7.07 -7.48 19.11
N SER A 111 -6.68 -6.85 18.01
CA SER A 111 -7.00 -5.46 17.73
C SER A 111 -7.32 -5.23 16.25
N ARG A 112 -7.96 -4.08 15.98
CA ARG A 112 -8.34 -3.63 14.64
C ARG A 112 -8.10 -2.12 14.57
N LEU A 113 -7.47 -1.66 13.51
CA LEU A 113 -7.37 -0.24 13.19
C LEU A 113 -8.05 0.00 11.86
N GLU A 114 -8.89 1.02 11.80
CA GLU A 114 -9.47 1.53 10.56
C GLU A 114 -9.08 2.97 10.35
N ILE A 115 -8.85 3.36 9.09
CA ILE A 115 -8.44 4.69 8.67
C ILE A 115 -9.37 5.14 7.54
N TYR A 116 -9.86 6.37 7.64
CA TYR A 116 -10.84 6.96 6.73
C TYR A 116 -10.50 8.42 6.45
N GLY A 117 -10.51 8.86 5.20
CA GLY A 117 -10.36 10.28 4.85
C GLY A 117 -9.98 10.48 3.38
N ASN A 118 -10.40 11.59 2.78
CA ASN A 118 -9.99 12.01 1.43
C ASN A 118 -10.19 10.91 0.35
N GLY A 119 -11.27 10.12 0.47
CA GLY A 119 -11.58 8.99 -0.43
C GLY A 119 -10.85 7.67 -0.09
N PHE A 120 -9.81 7.71 0.75
CA PHE A 120 -9.09 6.53 1.21
C PHE A 120 -9.83 5.84 2.36
N THR A 121 -9.86 4.50 2.32
CA THR A 121 -10.28 3.65 3.43
C THR A 121 -9.28 2.49 3.60
N SER A 122 -8.99 2.11 4.84
CA SER A 122 -8.14 0.95 5.13
C SER A 122 -8.53 0.31 6.46
N THR A 123 -8.54 -1.01 6.50
CA THR A 123 -8.75 -1.80 7.72
C THR A 123 -7.56 -2.74 7.90
N ARG A 124 -6.91 -2.69 9.06
CA ARG A 124 -5.93 -3.70 9.49
C ARG A 124 -6.45 -4.41 10.73
N GLN A 125 -6.21 -5.71 10.82
CA GLN A 125 -6.47 -6.50 12.02
C GLN A 125 -5.16 -7.14 12.47
N PHE A 126 -4.98 -7.26 13.78
CA PHE A 126 -3.76 -7.75 14.40
C PHE A 126 -4.11 -8.67 15.58
N ASP A 127 -3.27 -9.64 15.87
CA ASP A 127 -3.43 -10.57 17.00
C ASP A 127 -2.08 -10.82 17.66
N SER A 128 -1.61 -9.80 18.40
CA SER A 128 -0.28 -9.74 19.00
C SER A 128 -0.19 -10.55 20.28
N ASN A 129 -0.08 -11.86 20.11
CA ASN A 129 0.38 -12.81 21.13
C ASN A 129 1.91 -12.94 21.06
N LYS A 130 2.54 -13.55 22.07
CA LYS A 130 4.02 -13.63 22.20
C LYS A 130 4.73 -14.26 20.99
N ASP A 131 4.05 -15.12 20.24
CA ASP A 131 4.61 -15.87 19.11
C ASP A 131 4.33 -15.21 17.74
N ARG A 132 3.87 -13.95 17.72
CA ARG A 132 3.46 -13.23 16.50
C ARG A 132 4.11 -11.86 16.36
N GLU A 133 4.14 -11.39 15.12
CA GLU A 133 4.71 -10.11 14.71
C GLU A 133 4.02 -8.94 15.45
N PRO A 134 4.77 -7.93 15.95
CA PRO A 134 4.18 -6.84 16.72
C PRO A 134 3.22 -6.01 15.86
N ALA A 135 2.04 -5.73 16.39
CA ALA A 135 0.98 -5.01 15.69
C ALA A 135 1.37 -3.55 15.33
N PHE A 136 2.33 -2.98 16.06
CA PHE A 136 2.83 -1.62 15.94
C PHE A 136 4.34 -1.60 16.26
N PRO A 137 5.12 -0.65 15.72
CA PRO A 137 4.70 0.38 14.78
C PRO A 137 4.53 -0.16 13.34
N PHE A 138 3.71 0.50 12.54
CA PHE A 138 3.60 0.22 11.10
C PHE A 138 3.42 1.51 10.29
N THR A 139 3.72 1.46 8.99
CA THR A 139 3.62 2.62 8.09
C THR A 139 2.51 2.48 7.03
N LEU A 140 1.98 3.62 6.61
CA LEU A 140 1.14 3.82 5.43
C LEU A 140 1.56 5.09 4.71
N ASN A 141 1.43 5.13 3.39
CA ASN A 141 1.59 6.36 2.62
C ASN A 141 0.21 6.98 2.39
N LEU A 142 0.03 8.25 2.75
CA LEU A 142 -1.23 8.99 2.63
C LEU A 142 -0.98 10.36 1.98
N ASN A 143 -1.98 10.91 1.30
CA ASN A 143 -1.91 12.29 0.81
C ASN A 143 -1.95 13.26 2.00
N PRO A 144 -1.31 14.45 1.93
CA PRO A 144 -1.55 15.52 2.90
C PRO A 144 -3.05 15.86 3.01
N GLY A 145 -3.53 16.05 4.23
CA GLY A 145 -4.94 16.31 4.52
C GLY A 145 -5.41 15.70 5.85
N THR A 146 -6.70 15.85 6.15
CA THR A 146 -7.30 15.35 7.39
C THR A 146 -7.88 13.96 7.20
N TYR A 147 -7.64 13.10 8.17
CA TYR A 147 -8.13 11.72 8.26
C TYR A 147 -8.74 11.48 9.64
N GLN A 148 -9.45 10.37 9.79
CA GLN A 148 -9.83 9.79 11.06
C GLN A 148 -9.31 8.36 11.13
N TYR A 149 -8.84 7.95 12.30
CA TYR A 149 -8.69 6.52 12.61
C TYR A 149 -9.68 6.10 13.69
N THR A 150 -10.04 4.82 13.69
CA THR A 150 -10.80 4.16 14.76
C THR A 150 -10.03 2.92 15.19
N TYR A 151 -9.91 2.70 16.50
CA TYR A 151 -9.18 1.58 17.08
C TYR A 151 -10.09 0.73 17.96
N TRP A 152 -10.01 -0.59 17.80
CA TRP A 152 -10.68 -1.58 18.64
C TRP A 152 -9.64 -2.52 19.24
N GLN A 153 -9.89 -2.93 20.48
CA GLN A 153 -9.17 -4.01 21.15
C GLN A 153 -10.20 -4.99 21.71
N ASN A 154 -9.98 -6.30 21.54
CA ASN A 154 -10.89 -7.36 21.96
C ASN A 154 -12.36 -7.15 21.50
N LYS A 155 -12.52 -6.64 20.27
CA LYS A 155 -13.80 -6.23 19.63
C LYS A 155 -14.48 -4.98 20.22
N VAL A 156 -13.97 -4.40 21.30
CA VAL A 156 -14.49 -3.15 21.90
C VAL A 156 -13.78 -1.94 21.28
N GLN A 157 -14.55 -0.96 20.81
CA GLN A 157 -14.00 0.29 20.28
C GLN A 157 -13.36 1.10 21.42
N GLN A 158 -12.06 1.35 21.33
CA GLN A 158 -11.32 2.12 22.34
C GLN A 158 -11.35 3.63 22.03
N MET A 159 -11.23 3.99 20.74
CA MET A 159 -11.19 5.39 20.32
C MET A 159 -11.55 5.58 18.85
N LYS A 160 -12.03 6.77 18.52
CA LYS A 160 -12.14 7.32 17.16
C LYS A 160 -11.58 8.73 17.18
N LEU A 161 -10.46 8.99 16.50
CA LEU A 161 -9.73 10.25 16.58
C LEU A 161 -9.31 10.77 15.20
N PRO A 162 -9.35 12.10 14.97
CA PRO A 162 -8.78 12.69 13.78
C PRO A 162 -7.25 12.71 13.83
N PHE A 163 -6.61 12.71 12.67
CA PHE A 163 -5.21 13.05 12.49
C PHE A 163 -5.02 13.82 11.19
N THR A 164 -3.94 14.62 11.11
CA THR A 164 -3.60 15.38 9.92
C THR A 164 -2.28 14.88 9.36
N VAL A 165 -2.26 14.59 8.07
CA VAL A 165 -1.06 14.28 7.31
C VAL A 165 -0.57 15.59 6.71
N LYS A 166 0.70 15.92 6.92
CA LYS A 166 1.34 17.16 6.46
C LYS A 166 2.43 16.88 5.43
N ALA A 167 2.51 17.72 4.41
CA ALA A 167 3.54 17.63 3.38
C ALA A 167 4.95 17.90 3.94
N GLY A 168 5.92 17.05 3.63
CA GLY A 168 7.34 17.22 4.01
C GLY A 168 7.67 17.13 5.50
N GLU A 169 6.73 16.73 6.36
CA GLU A 169 6.96 16.54 7.80
C GLU A 169 6.98 15.05 8.20
N THR A 170 7.62 14.72 9.33
CA THR A 170 7.56 13.38 9.91
C THR A 170 6.19 13.13 10.54
N ASN A 171 5.32 12.40 9.84
CA ASN A 171 3.96 12.12 10.28
C ASN A 171 3.92 10.89 11.20
N VAL A 172 3.57 11.08 12.49
CA VAL A 172 3.41 9.99 13.46
C VAL A 172 2.05 10.09 14.15
N VAL A 173 1.30 8.98 14.17
CA VAL A 173 0.03 8.83 14.87
C VAL A 173 0.23 7.87 16.04
N THR A 174 0.25 8.40 17.26
CA THR A 174 0.29 7.57 18.47
C THR A 174 -1.12 7.09 18.82
N VAL A 175 -1.41 5.83 18.53
CA VAL A 175 -2.54 5.10 19.13
C VAL A 175 -2.18 4.83 20.60
N LYS A 176 -3.17 4.87 21.51
CA LYS A 176 -2.97 4.77 22.96
C LYS A 176 -3.79 3.63 23.56
#